data_AF-A0A1I1R865-F1
#
_entry.id   AF-A0A1I1R865-F1
#
_cell.length_a   1.000
_cell.length_b   1.000
_cell.length_c   1.000
_cell.angle_alpha   90.00
_cell.angle_beta   90.00
_cell.angle_gamma   90.00
#
_symmetry.space_group_name_H-M   'P 1'
#
loop_
_entity.id
_entity.type
_entity.pdbx_description
1 polymer ?
#
loop_
_entity_poly.entity_id
_entity_poly.type
_entity_poly.pdbx_seq_one_letter_code
_entity_poly.pdbx_strand_id
1 'polypeptide(L)'
;MTKNDQDGGRSLARRSAGLVEEPGNRALRDPIAMAVEIISGDDPSVGELSAFRRQPIDLKAAARNAKSLSNEEFRLNLAKELGEREYDLACAGLQIMSLSLVALTAIWPADNLDSAEAKLALGEATGALHHRRDKSFVSTMDATLARRLRWKRTAFSVPALMLPPAPPAPASDSRGLAEWPLERWELSAGLELRGGLPAFAHNQIAEWVGYASAAPDLGHLLQRARRLFETCDRLIALAQRGPENASELMVAAEGARIAGYLAAAQVMIWPVHNRAALATKKEIVALINLRGEMGDPAHMQAAIRHVTADAAWVKSLPPDSRDRLVFEWSALV
;
A
#
# COMPACT_ATOMS: atom_id res chain seq x y z
N MET A 1 12.08 -57.24 -23.80
CA MET A 1 10.92 -56.80 -24.61
C MET A 1 9.94 -56.17 -23.64
N THR A 2 10.06 -54.86 -23.37
CA THR A 2 9.46 -53.69 -24.07
C THR A 2 8.12 -53.31 -23.44
N LYS A 3 8.10 -52.23 -22.64
CA LYS A 3 7.68 -50.84 -22.97
C LYS A 3 6.17 -50.64 -22.74
N ASN A 4 5.64 -49.52 -22.25
CA ASN A 4 6.23 -48.26 -21.79
C ASN A 4 5.20 -47.47 -20.97
N ASP A 5 5.73 -46.71 -20.02
CA ASP A 5 5.16 -45.47 -19.46
C ASP A 5 4.59 -44.51 -20.53
N GLN A 6 3.50 -43.81 -20.19
CA GLN A 6 3.28 -42.39 -20.53
C GLN A 6 2.08 -41.79 -19.76
N ASP A 7 2.28 -41.49 -18.47
CA ASP A 7 1.54 -40.44 -17.78
C ASP A 7 2.27 -39.10 -18.00
N GLY A 8 1.72 -38.29 -18.91
CA GLY A 8 2.26 -37.02 -19.33
C GLY A 8 2.03 -35.91 -18.29
N GLY A 9 2.99 -35.76 -17.39
CA GLY A 9 3.62 -34.48 -17.05
C GLY A 9 2.73 -33.30 -16.65
N ARG A 10 2.39 -33.21 -15.35
CA ARG A 10 2.43 -31.91 -14.65
C ARG A 10 3.62 -31.92 -13.71
N SER A 11 4.65 -31.20 -14.13
CA SER A 11 5.93 -31.00 -13.45
C SER A 11 5.73 -30.72 -11.96
N LEU A 12 6.21 -31.64 -11.12
CA LEU A 12 6.50 -31.43 -9.70
C LEU A 12 7.75 -30.54 -9.60
N ALA A 13 7.61 -29.27 -9.96
CA ALA A 13 8.58 -28.28 -9.54
C ALA A 13 8.43 -28.12 -8.02
N ARG A 14 9.42 -28.65 -7.30
CA ARG A 14 9.67 -28.48 -5.87
C ARG A 14 9.54 -26.98 -5.57
N ARG A 15 8.42 -26.56 -4.98
CA ARG A 15 8.30 -25.23 -4.36
C ARG A 15 9.44 -25.15 -3.36
N SER A 16 10.43 -24.31 -3.64
CA SER A 16 11.34 -23.81 -2.64
C SER A 16 10.48 -23.26 -1.52
N ALA A 17 10.42 -24.01 -0.42
CA ALA A 17 9.86 -23.58 0.83
C ALA A 17 10.74 -22.44 1.36
N GLY A 18 10.50 -21.25 0.85
CA GLY A 18 11.00 -20.00 1.42
C GLY A 18 10.04 -19.58 2.52
N LEU A 19 10.43 -19.88 3.77
CA LEU A 19 10.00 -19.24 5.01
C LEU A 19 8.47 -19.09 5.19
N VAL A 20 7.80 -20.21 5.49
CA VAL A 20 6.68 -20.16 6.43
C VAL A 20 7.32 -20.25 7.81
N GLU A 21 7.65 -19.10 8.40
CA GLU A 21 8.08 -19.05 9.79
C GLU A 21 6.88 -19.23 10.73
N GLU A 22 7.08 -20.04 11.77
CA GLU A 22 6.10 -20.25 12.84
C GLU A 22 5.79 -18.96 13.62
N PRO A 23 4.56 -18.78 14.14
CA PRO A 23 4.10 -17.54 14.76
C PRO A 23 4.54 -17.47 16.24
N GLY A 24 5.85 -17.41 16.48
CA GLY A 24 6.43 -17.28 17.80
C GLY A 24 7.41 -16.11 17.85
N ASN A 25 6.96 -14.99 18.43
CA ASN A 25 7.82 -13.91 18.95
C ASN A 25 8.55 -13.02 17.91
N ARG A 26 7.84 -12.52 16.90
CA ARG A 26 8.27 -11.33 16.16
C ARG A 26 7.43 -10.13 16.61
N ALA A 27 8.09 -9.14 17.21
CA ALA A 27 7.46 -7.85 17.48
C ALA A 27 6.84 -7.29 16.18
N LEU A 28 5.62 -6.76 16.27
CA LEU A 28 4.94 -6.11 15.15
C LEU A 28 5.83 -5.00 14.55
N ARG A 29 6.05 -5.04 13.24
CA ARG A 29 6.94 -4.12 12.52
C ARG A 29 6.21 -3.50 11.34
N ASP A 30 6.53 -2.25 11.06
CA ASP A 30 5.97 -1.52 9.93
C ASP A 30 6.41 -2.18 8.60
N PRO A 31 5.47 -2.63 7.75
CA PRO A 31 5.77 -3.26 6.46
C PRO A 31 6.61 -2.40 5.53
N ILE A 32 6.47 -1.07 5.61
CA ILE A 32 7.32 -0.18 4.81
C ILE A 32 8.76 -0.23 5.33
N ALA A 33 8.95 -0.15 6.66
CA ALA A 33 10.27 -0.25 7.27
C ALA A 33 10.95 -1.58 6.90
N MET A 34 10.20 -2.69 6.95
CA MET A 34 10.70 -4.01 6.54
C MET A 34 11.10 -4.05 5.05
N ALA A 35 10.30 -3.45 4.16
CA ALA A 35 10.60 -3.43 2.73
C ALA A 35 11.88 -2.65 2.43
N VAL A 36 12.14 -1.56 3.15
CA VAL A 36 13.32 -0.71 2.92
C VAL A 36 14.58 -1.14 3.69
N GLU A 37 14.57 -2.28 4.40
CA GLU A 37 15.73 -2.74 5.19
C GLU A 37 17.01 -2.91 4.36
N ILE A 38 16.90 -3.25 3.07
CA ILE A 38 18.05 -3.38 2.16
C ILE A 38 18.80 -2.06 1.98
N ILE A 39 18.14 -0.92 2.16
CA ILE A 39 18.71 0.42 2.02
C ILE A 39 18.75 1.17 3.36
N SER A 40 18.90 0.46 4.49
CA SER A 40 18.74 1.01 5.85
C SER A 40 19.60 2.24 6.20
N GLY A 41 20.68 2.52 5.45
CA GLY A 41 21.49 3.72 5.62
C GLY A 41 20.83 4.98 5.05
N ASP A 42 21.24 6.16 5.53
CA ASP A 42 20.79 7.44 4.96
C ASP A 42 21.45 7.79 3.63
N ASP A 43 22.50 7.05 3.25
CA ASP A 43 23.26 7.24 2.02
C ASP A 43 23.41 5.92 1.25
N PRO A 44 22.32 5.38 0.69
CA PRO A 44 22.38 4.10 -0.01
C PRO A 44 23.21 4.23 -1.29
N SER A 45 24.03 3.22 -1.54
CA SER A 45 24.80 3.08 -2.77
C SER A 45 23.90 2.80 -3.97
N VAL A 46 24.44 3.02 -5.18
CA VAL A 46 23.77 2.68 -6.45
C VAL A 46 23.38 1.19 -6.49
N GLY A 47 24.24 0.32 -5.95
CA GLY A 47 23.99 -1.11 -5.87
C GLY A 47 22.82 -1.46 -4.95
N GLU A 48 22.76 -0.84 -3.75
CA GLU A 48 21.66 -1.06 -2.80
C GLU A 48 20.33 -0.52 -3.35
N LEU A 49 20.32 0.66 -3.97
CA LEU A 49 19.12 1.22 -4.61
C LEU A 49 18.63 0.36 -5.77
N SER A 50 19.56 -0.17 -6.59
CA SER A 50 19.23 -1.07 -7.69
C SER A 50 18.71 -2.41 -7.18
N ALA A 51 19.29 -2.94 -6.11
CA ALA A 51 18.82 -4.16 -5.46
C ALA A 51 17.42 -3.98 -4.87
N PHE A 52 17.18 -2.86 -4.17
CA PHE A 52 15.89 -2.49 -3.62
C PHE A 52 14.81 -2.40 -4.71
N ARG A 53 15.09 -1.71 -5.82
CA ARG A 53 14.15 -1.62 -6.97
C ARG A 53 13.78 -3.00 -7.54
N ARG A 54 14.72 -3.95 -7.52
CA ARG A 54 14.54 -5.32 -8.05
C ARG A 54 13.99 -6.30 -7.03
N GLN A 55 13.68 -5.85 -5.81
CA GLN A 55 13.17 -6.72 -4.76
C GLN A 55 11.85 -7.38 -5.18
N PRO A 56 11.71 -8.71 -5.01
CA PRO A 56 10.48 -9.42 -5.35
C PRO A 56 9.42 -9.23 -4.26
N ILE A 57 8.83 -8.04 -4.18
CA ILE A 57 7.76 -7.76 -3.21
C ILE A 57 6.47 -8.45 -3.68
N ASP A 58 5.93 -9.34 -2.85
CA ASP A 58 4.62 -9.95 -3.06
C ASP A 58 3.50 -8.95 -2.75
N LEU A 59 3.13 -8.15 -3.76
CA LEU A 59 2.05 -7.17 -3.66
C LEU A 59 0.68 -7.83 -3.45
N LYS A 60 0.48 -9.07 -3.88
CA LYS A 60 -0.79 -9.80 -3.64
C LYS A 60 -0.93 -10.13 -2.16
N ALA A 61 0.13 -10.64 -1.54
CA ALA A 61 0.15 -10.86 -0.09
C ALA A 61 -0.03 -9.54 0.68
N ALA A 62 0.65 -8.47 0.27
CA ALA A 62 0.49 -7.15 0.90
C ALA A 62 -0.96 -6.65 0.81
N ALA A 63 -1.60 -6.72 -0.37
CA ALA A 63 -2.99 -6.31 -0.57
C ALA A 63 -3.98 -7.16 0.25
N ARG A 64 -3.80 -8.48 0.29
CA ARG A 64 -4.62 -9.38 1.12
C ARG A 64 -4.48 -9.08 2.60
N ASN A 65 -3.25 -8.88 3.07
CA ASN A 65 -2.98 -8.56 4.48
C ASN A 65 -3.56 -7.19 4.85
N ALA A 66 -3.46 -6.19 3.97
CA ALA A 66 -4.09 -4.88 4.16
C ALA A 66 -5.60 -5.02 4.38
N LYS A 67 -6.29 -5.80 3.53
CA LYS A 67 -7.73 -6.05 3.64
C LYS A 67 -8.08 -6.85 4.90
N SER A 68 -7.30 -7.88 5.22
CA SER A 68 -7.49 -8.69 6.43
C SER A 68 -7.40 -7.84 7.71
N LEU A 69 -6.38 -6.98 7.81
CA LEU A 69 -6.19 -6.06 8.94
C LEU A 69 -7.31 -5.03 9.05
N SER A 70 -7.77 -4.48 7.92
CA SER A 70 -8.91 -3.55 7.91
C SER A 70 -10.20 -4.25 8.38
N ASN A 71 -10.45 -5.48 7.95
CA ASN A 71 -11.61 -6.26 8.41
C ASN A 71 -11.49 -6.66 9.89
N GLU A 72 -10.29 -6.99 10.37
CA GLU A 72 -10.03 -7.28 11.79
C GLU A 72 -10.26 -6.04 12.65
N GLU A 73 -9.77 -4.88 12.21
CA GLU A 73 -9.98 -3.62 12.92
C GLU A 73 -11.46 -3.26 13.04
N PHE A 74 -12.23 -3.43 11.97
CA PHE A 74 -13.67 -3.22 12.01
C PHE A 74 -14.33 -4.13 13.04
N ARG A 75 -13.94 -5.42 13.10
CA ARG A 75 -14.46 -6.38 14.09
C ARG A 75 -14.04 -6.01 15.51
N LEU A 76 -12.78 -5.65 15.74
CA LEU A 76 -12.29 -5.24 17.06
C LEU A 76 -13.06 -4.03 17.59
N ASN A 77 -13.38 -3.09 16.70
CA ASN A 77 -14.19 -1.93 17.04
C ASN A 77 -15.63 -2.26 17.41
N LEU A 78 -16.23 -3.26 16.76
CA LEU A 78 -17.58 -3.71 17.08
C LEU A 78 -17.64 -4.49 18.41
N ALA A 79 -16.54 -5.15 18.78
CA ALA A 79 -16.43 -5.90 20.02
C ALA A 79 -16.08 -5.04 21.25
N LYS A 80 -15.73 -3.77 21.04
CA LYS A 80 -15.31 -2.82 22.08
C LYS A 80 -16.46 -2.47 23.02
N GLU A 81 -16.18 -2.46 24.33
CA GLU A 81 -17.07 -1.84 25.33
C GLU A 81 -16.75 -0.34 25.53
N LEU A 82 -17.76 0.46 25.91
CA LEU A 82 -17.61 1.92 26.03
C LEU A 82 -16.51 2.29 27.04
N GLY A 83 -15.50 3.06 26.59
CA GLY A 83 -14.45 3.64 27.45
C GLY A 83 -13.07 2.97 27.36
N GLU A 84 -12.90 1.91 26.58
CA GLU A 84 -11.64 1.17 26.51
C GLU A 84 -10.60 1.82 25.57
N ARG A 85 -9.76 2.71 26.11
CA ARG A 85 -8.67 3.39 25.35
C ARG A 85 -7.70 2.41 24.66
N GLU A 86 -7.43 1.27 25.27
CA GLU A 86 -6.54 0.25 24.72
C GLU A 86 -7.07 -0.33 23.40
N TYR A 87 -8.39 -0.46 23.26
CA TYR A 87 -9.01 -0.91 22.01
C TYR A 87 -8.88 0.13 20.90
N ASP A 88 -8.99 1.42 21.22
CA ASP A 88 -8.77 2.48 20.22
C ASP A 88 -7.32 2.49 19.72
N LEU A 89 -6.36 2.28 20.61
CA LEU A 89 -4.95 2.16 20.26
C LEU A 89 -4.66 0.88 19.48
N ALA A 90 -5.26 -0.25 19.85
CA ALA A 90 -5.12 -1.49 19.09
C ALA A 90 -5.74 -1.37 17.68
N CYS A 91 -6.93 -0.76 17.56
CA CYS A 91 -7.52 -0.45 16.27
C CYS A 91 -6.63 0.49 15.44
N ALA A 92 -6.02 1.50 16.10
CA ALA A 92 -5.09 2.39 15.43
C ALA A 92 -3.86 1.63 14.90
N GLY A 93 -3.31 0.68 15.67
CA GLY A 93 -2.21 -0.17 15.22
C GLY A 93 -2.56 -0.98 13.97
N LEU A 94 -3.75 -1.61 13.95
CA LEU A 94 -4.25 -2.33 12.78
C LEU A 94 -4.45 -1.40 11.57
N GLN A 95 -4.99 -0.20 11.77
CA GLN A 95 -5.18 0.80 10.72
C GLN A 95 -3.84 1.28 10.15
N ILE A 96 -2.87 1.61 11.00
CA ILE A 96 -1.53 2.06 10.59
C ILE A 96 -0.87 0.98 9.74
N MET A 97 -0.88 -0.28 10.20
CA MET A 97 -0.25 -1.36 9.45
C MET A 97 -0.97 -1.69 8.15
N SER A 98 -2.31 -1.64 8.14
CA SER A 98 -3.11 -1.77 6.92
C SER A 98 -2.77 -0.66 5.91
N LEU A 99 -2.69 0.60 6.36
CA LEU A 99 -2.33 1.74 5.53
C LEU A 99 -0.89 1.66 5.01
N SER A 100 0.05 1.13 5.80
CA SER A 100 1.42 0.88 5.33
C SER A 100 1.46 -0.12 4.18
N LEU A 101 0.67 -1.20 4.25
CA LEU A 101 0.56 -2.18 3.15
C LEU A 101 -0.17 -1.60 1.93
N VAL A 102 -1.17 -0.73 2.15
CA VAL A 102 -1.84 0.03 1.08
C VAL A 102 -0.84 0.95 0.38
N ALA A 103 -0.06 1.73 1.13
CA ALA A 103 0.96 2.61 0.59
C ALA A 103 2.02 1.82 -0.18
N LEU A 104 2.53 0.72 0.38
CA LEU A 104 3.48 -0.16 -0.28
C LEU A 104 2.93 -0.65 -1.63
N THR A 105 1.70 -1.16 -1.64
CA THR A 105 1.04 -1.66 -2.86
C THR A 105 0.80 -0.56 -3.88
N ALA A 106 0.37 0.62 -3.45
CA ALA A 106 0.04 1.73 -4.35
C ALA A 106 1.31 2.38 -4.95
N ILE A 107 2.37 2.56 -4.15
CA ILE A 107 3.62 3.21 -4.56
C ILE A 107 4.46 2.28 -5.43
N TRP A 108 4.52 0.99 -5.13
CA TRP A 108 5.37 0.06 -5.89
C TRP A 108 4.93 -0.03 -7.36
N PRO A 109 5.83 -0.03 -8.36
CA PRO A 109 5.45 -0.13 -9.77
C PRO A 109 4.68 -1.42 -10.09
N ALA A 110 3.77 -1.35 -11.08
CA ALA A 110 3.12 -2.53 -11.64
C ALA A 110 3.98 -3.08 -12.79
N ASP A 111 4.96 -3.91 -12.46
CA ASP A 111 5.91 -4.47 -13.46
C ASP A 111 5.42 -5.78 -14.08
N ASN A 112 4.54 -6.52 -13.40
CA ASN A 112 3.98 -7.79 -13.86
C ASN A 112 2.48 -7.91 -13.54
N LEU A 113 1.81 -8.88 -14.16
CA LEU A 113 0.36 -9.05 -14.03
C LEU A 113 -0.05 -9.20 -12.56
N ASP A 114 0.70 -9.96 -11.76
CA ASP A 114 0.38 -10.15 -10.35
C ASP A 114 0.35 -8.84 -9.56
N SER A 115 1.33 -7.96 -9.79
CA SER A 115 1.39 -6.61 -9.22
C SER A 115 0.22 -5.73 -9.68
N ALA A 116 -0.16 -5.83 -10.95
CA ALA A 116 -1.30 -5.08 -11.49
C ALA A 116 -2.63 -5.53 -10.89
N GLU A 117 -2.85 -6.85 -10.82
CA GLU A 117 -4.02 -7.44 -10.17
C GLU A 117 -4.11 -7.04 -8.70
N ALA A 118 -3.00 -7.09 -7.96
CA ALA A 118 -2.96 -6.70 -6.56
C ALA A 118 -3.42 -5.24 -6.35
N LYS A 119 -2.94 -4.30 -7.17
CA LYS A 119 -3.34 -2.89 -7.13
C LYS A 119 -4.82 -2.71 -7.40
N LEU A 120 -5.33 -3.33 -8.46
CA LEU A 120 -6.73 -3.19 -8.86
C LEU A 120 -7.68 -3.78 -7.83
N ALA A 121 -7.36 -4.99 -7.36
CA ALA A 121 -8.15 -5.68 -6.37
C ALA A 121 -8.16 -4.90 -5.03
N LEU A 122 -7.03 -4.29 -4.63
CA LEU A 122 -6.99 -3.41 -3.46
C LEU A 122 -7.74 -2.11 -3.68
N GLY A 123 -7.65 -1.53 -4.88
CA GLY A 123 -8.43 -0.37 -5.29
C GLY A 123 -9.94 -0.62 -5.24
N GLU A 124 -10.40 -1.81 -5.60
CA GLU A 124 -11.79 -2.24 -5.47
C GLU A 124 -12.17 -2.39 -3.98
N ALA A 125 -11.34 -3.08 -3.19
CA ALA A 125 -11.66 -3.46 -1.81
C ALA A 125 -11.56 -2.33 -0.76
N THR A 126 -10.75 -1.30 -0.99
CA THR A 126 -10.51 -0.17 -0.05
C THR A 126 -11.54 0.95 -0.20
N GLY A 127 -12.75 0.68 -0.70
CA GLY A 127 -13.74 1.72 -0.96
C GLY A 127 -15.17 1.25 -0.82
N ALA A 128 -16.05 2.23 -0.62
CA ALA A 128 -17.48 2.12 -0.78
C ALA A 128 -17.82 1.79 -2.24
N LEU A 129 -17.56 0.55 -2.67
CA LEU A 129 -18.22 0.02 -3.83
C LEU A 129 -19.67 -0.36 -3.45
N HIS A 130 -20.58 0.61 -3.15
CA HIS A 130 -22.03 0.45 -3.32
C HIS A 130 -22.39 -0.33 -4.61
N HIS A 131 -22.60 -1.64 -4.51
CA HIS A 131 -23.33 -2.52 -5.43
C HIS A 131 -23.44 -2.09 -6.91
N ARG A 132 -22.81 -2.84 -7.82
CA ARG A 132 -23.28 -3.26 -9.17
C ARG A 132 -23.99 -2.27 -10.14
N ARG A 133 -24.15 -0.99 -9.81
CA ARG A 133 -24.63 0.11 -10.65
C ARG A 133 -23.54 1.17 -10.73
N ASP A 134 -23.44 1.88 -11.86
CA ASP A 134 -22.49 2.98 -12.04
C ASP A 134 -22.73 4.06 -10.97
N LYS A 135 -21.77 4.20 -10.05
CA LYS A 135 -21.84 5.11 -8.90
C LYS A 135 -21.49 6.55 -9.24
N SER A 136 -21.17 6.84 -10.49
CA SER A 136 -20.94 8.22 -10.92
C SER A 136 -22.21 9.08 -10.88
N PHE A 137 -23.39 8.49 -10.64
CA PHE A 137 -24.64 9.23 -10.45
C PHE A 137 -25.09 9.26 -8.97
N VAL A 138 -24.34 10.00 -8.15
CA VAL A 138 -24.95 10.78 -7.06
C VAL A 138 -25.08 12.19 -7.66
N SER A 139 -26.30 12.70 -7.83
CA SER A 139 -26.54 14.02 -8.44
C SER A 139 -25.82 15.16 -7.69
N THR A 140 -25.34 14.91 -6.47
CA THR A 140 -24.56 15.82 -5.64
C THR A 140 -23.44 15.07 -4.89
N MET A 141 -22.38 14.64 -5.59
CA MET A 141 -21.15 14.22 -4.91
C MET A 141 -20.39 15.45 -4.42
N ASP A 142 -20.16 15.58 -3.11
CA ASP A 142 -19.35 16.68 -2.56
C ASP A 142 -17.94 16.69 -3.18
N ALA A 143 -17.39 17.90 -3.38
CA ALA A 143 -16.10 18.12 -4.02
C ALA A 143 -14.95 17.40 -3.28
N THR A 144 -15.04 17.27 -1.96
CA THR A 144 -14.05 16.57 -1.13
C THR A 144 -14.03 15.08 -1.43
N LEU A 145 -15.20 14.45 -1.49
CA LEU A 145 -15.34 13.03 -1.80
C LEU A 145 -14.90 12.74 -3.24
N ALA A 146 -15.30 13.59 -4.18
CA ALA A 146 -14.87 13.51 -5.58
C ALA A 146 -13.34 13.54 -5.72
N ARG A 147 -12.68 14.44 -4.97
CA ARG A 147 -11.22 14.57 -4.97
C ARG A 147 -10.54 13.32 -4.41
N ARG A 148 -11.02 12.79 -3.28
CA ARG A 148 -10.49 11.55 -2.68
C ARG A 148 -10.61 10.36 -3.61
N LEU A 149 -11.75 10.21 -4.31
CA LEU A 149 -11.95 9.15 -5.30
C LEU A 149 -10.98 9.25 -6.48
N ARG A 150 -10.68 10.47 -6.95
CA ARG A 150 -9.68 10.67 -8.02
C ARG A 150 -8.30 10.24 -7.55
N TRP A 151 -7.85 10.69 -6.37
CA TRP A 151 -6.56 10.26 -5.82
C TRP A 151 -6.46 8.75 -5.70
N LYS A 152 -7.49 8.11 -5.15
CA LYS A 152 -7.53 6.66 -5.04
C LYS A 152 -7.42 5.96 -6.40
N ARG A 153 -8.24 6.36 -7.37
CA ARG A 153 -8.22 5.77 -8.73
C ARG A 153 -6.85 5.93 -9.39
N THR A 154 -6.21 7.09 -9.22
CA THR A 154 -4.87 7.33 -9.74
C THR A 154 -3.82 6.50 -9.00
N ALA A 155 -3.92 6.35 -7.68
CA ALA A 155 -2.97 5.57 -6.87
C ALA A 155 -2.91 4.09 -7.26
N PHE A 156 -4.05 3.51 -7.62
CA PHE A 156 -4.17 2.11 -8.06
C PHE A 156 -4.25 1.95 -9.58
N SER A 157 -3.96 3.00 -10.34
CA SER A 157 -3.97 2.91 -11.80
C SER A 157 -2.87 1.96 -12.28
N VAL A 158 -3.20 1.15 -13.29
CA VAL A 158 -2.25 0.26 -13.96
C VAL A 158 -2.29 0.51 -15.48
N PRO A 159 -1.18 0.31 -16.20
CA PRO A 159 -1.18 0.48 -17.65
C PRO A 159 -2.20 -0.44 -18.33
N ALA A 160 -3.06 0.11 -19.19
CA ALA A 160 -4.16 -0.66 -19.81
C ALA A 160 -3.68 -1.85 -20.65
N LEU A 161 -2.51 -1.74 -21.30
CA LEU A 161 -1.91 -2.80 -22.11
C LEU A 161 -1.41 -4.00 -21.29
N MET A 162 -1.31 -3.85 -19.97
CA MET A 162 -0.81 -4.89 -19.07
C MET A 162 -1.88 -5.93 -18.72
N LEU A 163 -3.14 -5.57 -18.92
CA LEU A 163 -4.29 -6.34 -18.47
C LEU A 163 -4.77 -7.25 -19.61
N PRO A 164 -5.01 -8.56 -19.37
CA PRO A 164 -5.67 -9.41 -20.36
C PRO A 164 -7.08 -8.88 -20.70
N PRO A 165 -7.73 -9.32 -21.78
CA PRO A 165 -9.13 -8.99 -21.99
C PRO A 165 -9.98 -9.46 -20.80
N ALA A 166 -11.02 -8.69 -20.46
CA ALA A 166 -11.96 -9.11 -19.43
C ALA A 166 -12.62 -10.44 -19.82
N PRO A 167 -12.92 -11.34 -18.86
CA PRO A 167 -13.68 -12.53 -19.17
C PRO A 167 -15.01 -12.13 -19.80
N PRO A 168 -15.45 -12.82 -20.88
CA PRO A 168 -16.71 -12.48 -21.53
C PRO A 168 -17.87 -12.61 -20.54
N ALA A 169 -18.93 -11.84 -20.74
CA ALA A 169 -20.16 -12.06 -20.00
C ALA A 169 -20.70 -13.49 -20.29
N PRO A 170 -21.40 -14.12 -19.33
CA PRO A 170 -22.02 -15.41 -19.60
C PRO A 170 -22.99 -15.30 -20.77
N ALA A 171 -22.88 -16.22 -21.73
CA ALA A 171 -23.79 -16.35 -22.86
C ALA A 171 -25.08 -17.09 -22.43
N SER A 172 -26.09 -17.11 -23.30
CA SER A 172 -27.40 -17.72 -23.01
C SER A 172 -27.34 -19.21 -22.67
N ASP A 173 -26.31 -19.90 -23.15
CA ASP A 173 -26.03 -21.32 -22.94
C ASP A 173 -24.99 -21.59 -21.84
N SER A 174 -24.47 -20.53 -21.20
CA SER A 174 -23.48 -20.65 -20.14
C SER A 174 -24.08 -21.29 -18.88
N ARG A 175 -23.38 -22.28 -18.33
CA ARG A 175 -23.72 -22.97 -17.07
C ARG A 175 -22.80 -22.52 -15.94
N GLY A 176 -23.11 -22.89 -14.70
CA GLY A 176 -22.26 -22.58 -13.55
C GLY A 176 -22.24 -21.09 -13.18
N LEU A 177 -23.33 -20.36 -13.46
CA LEU A 177 -23.43 -18.91 -13.24
C LEU A 177 -23.17 -18.47 -11.77
N ALA A 178 -23.33 -19.39 -10.81
CA ALA A 178 -23.03 -19.14 -9.40
C ALA A 178 -21.52 -19.01 -9.11
N GLU A 179 -20.68 -19.63 -9.95
CA GLU A 179 -19.20 -19.57 -9.85
C GLU A 179 -18.62 -18.54 -10.81
N TRP A 180 -19.46 -17.84 -11.59
CA TRP A 180 -19.00 -16.82 -12.52
C TRP A 180 -18.40 -15.65 -11.74
N PRO A 181 -17.18 -15.19 -12.10
CA PRO A 181 -16.52 -14.12 -11.35
C PRO A 181 -17.39 -12.85 -11.33
N LEU A 182 -17.73 -12.39 -10.13
CA LEU A 182 -18.48 -11.15 -9.91
C LEU A 182 -17.60 -9.91 -10.08
N GLU A 183 -16.32 -10.07 -9.75
CA GLU A 183 -15.27 -9.07 -9.88
C GLU A 183 -14.14 -9.66 -10.72
N ARG A 184 -13.45 -8.79 -11.47
CA ARG A 184 -12.35 -9.24 -12.31
C ARG A 184 -11.12 -9.65 -11.46
N TRP A 185 -10.98 -9.09 -10.26
CA TRP A 185 -9.87 -9.36 -9.36
C TRP A 185 -10.35 -9.49 -7.91
N GLU A 186 -10.61 -10.70 -7.45
CA GLU A 186 -11.14 -10.92 -6.10
C GLU A 186 -10.01 -11.07 -5.07
N LEU A 187 -9.85 -10.08 -4.17
CA LEU A 187 -8.88 -10.17 -3.05
C LEU A 187 -9.26 -11.24 -2.01
N SER A 188 -10.55 -11.52 -1.86
CA SER A 188 -11.07 -12.53 -0.93
C SER A 188 -10.90 -13.96 -1.44
N ALA A 189 -10.56 -14.17 -2.71
CA ALA A 189 -10.36 -15.51 -3.25
C ALA A 189 -9.22 -16.22 -2.49
N GLY A 190 -9.58 -17.29 -1.78
CA GLY A 190 -8.67 -18.07 -0.95
C GLY A 190 -8.40 -17.50 0.45
N LEU A 191 -9.00 -16.37 0.83
CA LEU A 191 -9.08 -15.97 2.24
C LEU A 191 -10.20 -16.77 2.91
N GLU A 192 -9.96 -17.21 4.14
CA GLU A 192 -11.02 -17.80 4.95
C GLU A 192 -12.15 -16.78 5.12
N LEU A 193 -13.39 -17.21 4.86
CA LEU A 193 -14.57 -16.41 5.16
C LEU A 193 -14.64 -16.21 6.68
N ARG A 194 -14.33 -14.99 7.15
CA ARG A 194 -14.30 -14.66 8.57
C ARG A 194 -15.46 -13.74 8.93
N GLY A 195 -16.44 -14.31 9.64
CA GLY A 195 -17.49 -13.59 10.36
C GLY A 195 -17.39 -13.80 11.86
N GLY A 196 -18.03 -12.95 12.67
CA GLY A 196 -18.05 -13.08 14.13
C GLY A 196 -17.00 -12.22 14.85
N LEU A 197 -16.62 -12.64 16.06
CA LEU A 197 -15.70 -11.92 16.95
C LEU A 197 -14.32 -11.65 16.29
N PRO A 198 -13.52 -10.70 16.82
CA PRO A 198 -12.15 -10.49 16.36
C PRO A 198 -11.36 -11.80 16.44
N ALA A 199 -10.61 -12.13 15.39
CA ALA A 199 -9.96 -13.44 15.27
C ALA A 199 -8.64 -13.50 16.03
N PHE A 200 -7.89 -12.39 16.09
CA PHE A 200 -6.58 -12.37 16.74
C PHE A 200 -6.30 -11.08 17.49
N ALA A 201 -6.83 -9.94 17.05
CA ALA A 201 -6.44 -8.66 17.62
C ALA A 201 -6.88 -8.50 19.10
N HIS A 202 -8.01 -9.12 19.46
CA HIS A 202 -8.50 -9.14 20.86
C HIS A 202 -7.57 -9.90 21.81
N ASN A 203 -6.82 -10.89 21.32
CA ASN A 203 -5.85 -11.64 22.12
C ASN A 203 -4.44 -11.02 22.09
N GLN A 204 -4.23 -9.99 21.26
CA GLN A 204 -2.93 -9.33 21.03
C GLN A 204 -3.00 -7.83 21.32
N ILE A 205 -3.98 -7.36 22.10
CA ILE A 205 -4.23 -5.93 22.34
C ILE A 205 -2.95 -5.20 22.77
N ALA A 206 -2.20 -5.77 23.72
CA ALA A 206 -0.96 -5.18 24.21
C ALA A 206 0.11 -4.98 23.12
N GLU A 207 0.25 -5.93 22.19
CA GLU A 207 1.20 -5.84 21.08
C GLU A 207 0.78 -4.72 20.10
N TRP A 208 -0.51 -4.65 19.76
CA TRP A 208 -1.04 -3.61 18.87
C TRP A 208 -0.98 -2.21 19.49
N VAL A 209 -1.24 -2.11 20.80
CA VAL A 209 -1.07 -0.88 21.58
C VAL A 209 0.40 -0.45 21.57
N GLY A 210 1.31 -1.39 21.82
CA GLY A 210 2.75 -1.16 21.77
C GLY A 210 3.20 -0.65 20.40
N TYR A 211 2.76 -1.31 19.33
CA TYR A 211 3.02 -0.89 17.96
C TYR A 211 2.49 0.52 17.69
N ALA A 212 1.21 0.79 17.97
CA ALA A 212 0.59 2.11 17.75
C ALA A 212 1.24 3.24 18.58
N SER A 213 1.88 2.90 19.70
CA SER A 213 2.58 3.87 20.56
C SER A 213 4.04 4.09 20.14
N ALA A 214 4.63 3.15 19.40
CA ALA A 214 6.00 3.18 18.92
C ALA A 214 6.13 3.97 17.60
N ALA A 215 5.70 5.24 17.62
CA ALA A 215 5.81 6.10 16.45
C ALA A 215 7.28 6.27 16.01
N PRO A 216 7.59 6.17 14.71
CA PRO A 216 8.94 6.40 14.21
C PRO A 216 9.31 7.88 14.31
N ASP A 217 10.60 8.18 14.21
CA ASP A 217 11.08 9.55 14.10
C ASP A 217 10.64 10.17 12.76
N LEU A 218 9.56 10.94 12.80
CA LEU A 218 8.99 11.59 11.60
C LEU A 218 9.95 12.62 11.01
N GLY A 219 10.77 13.29 11.82
CA GLY A 219 11.75 14.27 11.36
C GLY A 219 12.86 13.59 10.57
N HIS A 220 13.37 12.47 11.07
CA HIS A 220 14.32 11.63 10.35
C HIS A 220 13.73 11.10 9.04
N LEU A 221 12.49 10.60 9.05
CA LEU A 221 11.82 10.12 7.83
C LEU A 221 11.62 11.22 6.77
N LEU A 222 11.33 12.46 7.18
CA LEU A 222 11.27 13.61 6.28
C LEU A 222 12.64 13.90 5.65
N GLN A 223 13.71 13.93 6.45
CA GLN A 223 15.07 14.15 5.94
C GLN A 223 15.47 13.04 4.96
N ARG A 224 15.14 11.80 5.30
CA ARG A 224 15.34 10.63 4.44
C ARG A 224 14.60 10.76 3.12
N ALA A 225 13.32 11.16 3.14
CA ALA A 225 12.54 11.38 1.92
C ALA A 225 13.18 12.44 1.01
N ARG A 226 13.60 13.58 1.58
CA ARG A 226 14.30 14.65 0.83
C ARG A 226 15.57 14.13 0.17
N ARG A 227 16.43 13.47 0.96
CA ARG A 227 17.71 12.95 0.48
C ARG A 227 17.51 11.92 -0.64
N LEU A 228 16.52 11.03 -0.52
CA LEU A 228 16.21 10.05 -1.56
C LEU A 228 15.69 10.69 -2.85
N PHE A 229 14.89 11.76 -2.77
CA PHE A 229 14.49 12.51 -3.96
C PHE A 229 15.66 13.26 -4.60
N GLU A 230 16.52 13.91 -3.81
CA GLU A 230 17.75 14.55 -4.31
C GLU A 230 18.69 13.53 -4.98
N THR A 231 18.85 12.35 -4.37
CA THR A 231 19.62 11.25 -4.94
C THR A 231 19.00 10.76 -6.25
N CYS A 232 17.67 10.60 -6.31
CA CYS A 232 16.97 10.26 -7.55
C CYS A 232 17.28 11.26 -8.67
N ASP A 233 17.11 12.56 -8.41
CA ASP A 233 17.34 13.61 -9.42
C ASP A 233 18.80 13.64 -9.88
N ARG A 234 19.74 13.47 -8.94
CA ARG A 234 21.17 13.42 -9.25
C ARG A 234 21.53 12.21 -10.11
N LEU A 235 20.98 11.03 -9.81
CA LEU A 235 21.22 9.81 -10.57
C LEU A 235 20.64 9.91 -12.00
N ILE A 236 19.45 10.50 -12.17
CA ILE A 236 18.87 10.79 -13.49
C ILE A 236 19.78 11.73 -14.28
N ALA A 237 20.20 12.84 -13.67
CA ALA A 237 21.07 13.82 -14.32
C ALA A 237 22.44 13.22 -14.72
N LEU A 238 22.99 12.31 -13.90
CA LEU A 238 24.22 11.59 -14.22
C LEU A 238 24.01 10.58 -15.36
N ALA A 239 22.90 9.83 -15.35
CA ALA A 239 22.57 8.88 -16.41
C ALA A 239 22.40 9.58 -17.78
N GLN A 240 21.79 10.77 -17.80
CA GLN A 240 21.59 11.57 -19.02
C GLN A 240 22.90 12.06 -19.66
N ARG A 241 24.01 12.07 -18.92
CA ARG A 241 25.34 12.40 -19.47
C ARG A 241 25.97 11.24 -20.27
N GLY A 242 25.31 10.08 -20.32
CA GLY A 242 25.73 8.92 -21.08
C GLY A 242 26.95 8.15 -20.54
N PRO A 243 27.13 7.96 -19.22
CA PRO A 243 28.18 7.06 -18.72
C PRO A 243 27.86 5.60 -19.11
N GLU A 244 28.87 4.73 -19.09
CA GLU A 244 28.72 3.31 -19.42
C GLU A 244 27.65 2.59 -18.57
N ASN A 245 27.50 3.01 -17.30
CA ASN A 245 26.52 2.46 -16.35
C ASN A 245 25.19 3.23 -16.31
N ALA A 246 24.83 4.03 -17.32
CA ALA A 246 23.62 4.85 -17.32
C ALA A 246 22.33 4.06 -17.01
N SER A 247 22.20 2.83 -17.50
CA SER A 247 21.04 1.97 -17.21
C SER A 247 20.92 1.63 -15.72
N GLU A 248 22.05 1.32 -15.06
CA GLU A 248 22.09 1.04 -13.63
C GLU A 248 21.73 2.29 -12.81
N LEU A 249 22.23 3.45 -13.22
CA LEU A 249 21.89 4.73 -12.58
C LEU A 249 20.38 5.03 -12.67
N MET A 250 19.73 4.72 -13.80
CA MET A 250 18.28 4.88 -13.96
C MET A 250 17.48 3.93 -13.05
N VAL A 251 17.91 2.67 -12.91
CA VAL A 251 17.27 1.71 -11.99
C VAL A 251 17.44 2.15 -10.54
N ALA A 252 18.65 2.59 -10.17
CA ALA A 252 18.92 3.14 -8.84
C ALA A 252 18.11 4.41 -8.56
N ALA A 253 17.96 5.30 -9.55
CA ALA A 253 17.12 6.48 -9.42
C ALA A 253 15.65 6.12 -9.14
N GLU A 254 15.12 5.12 -9.85
CA GLU A 254 13.76 4.63 -9.59
C GLU A 254 13.64 4.03 -8.18
N GLY A 255 14.63 3.26 -7.74
CA GLY A 255 14.71 2.75 -6.36
C GLY A 255 14.71 3.87 -5.31
N ALA A 256 15.50 4.92 -5.53
CA ALA A 256 15.55 6.08 -4.64
C ALA A 256 14.20 6.81 -4.59
N ARG A 257 13.55 7.00 -5.75
CA ARG A 257 12.21 7.60 -5.82
C ARG A 257 11.18 6.79 -5.04
N ILE A 258 11.11 5.48 -5.26
CA ILE A 258 10.18 4.58 -4.54
C ILE A 258 10.40 4.68 -3.04
N ALA A 259 11.66 4.58 -2.60
CA ALA A 259 12.02 4.70 -1.19
C ALA A 259 11.65 6.07 -0.59
N GLY A 260 11.83 7.16 -1.35
CA GLY A 260 11.44 8.51 -0.94
C GLY A 260 9.93 8.64 -0.73
N TYR A 261 9.13 8.11 -1.64
CA TYR A 261 7.67 8.05 -1.48
C TYR A 261 7.25 7.16 -0.31
N LEU A 262 7.91 6.03 -0.09
CA LEU A 262 7.63 5.15 1.04
C LEU A 262 7.92 5.83 2.38
N ALA A 263 9.05 6.52 2.51
CA ALA A 263 9.38 7.33 3.69
C ALA A 263 8.34 8.45 3.92
N ALA A 264 7.93 9.14 2.84
CA ALA A 264 6.86 10.12 2.91
C ALA A 264 5.53 9.50 3.35
N ALA A 265 5.18 8.30 2.87
CA ALA A 265 3.97 7.60 3.26
C ALA A 265 3.98 7.25 4.75
N GLN A 266 5.10 6.76 5.29
CA GLN A 266 5.24 6.52 6.73
C GLN A 266 4.94 7.78 7.53
N VAL A 267 5.53 8.93 7.16
CA VAL A 267 5.24 10.21 7.83
C VAL A 267 3.75 10.53 7.77
N MET A 268 3.09 10.34 6.63
CA MET A 268 1.69 10.71 6.46
C MET A 268 0.70 9.76 7.15
N ILE A 269 1.05 8.47 7.30
CA ILE A 269 0.21 7.46 7.95
C ILE A 269 0.20 7.62 9.46
N TRP A 270 1.37 7.85 10.08
CA TRP A 270 1.46 7.90 11.54
C TRP A 270 0.65 9.06 12.14
N PRO A 271 -0.13 8.84 13.22
CA PRO A 271 -0.98 9.88 13.82
C PRO A 271 -0.21 11.12 14.30
N VAL A 272 -0.85 12.28 14.25
CA VAL A 272 -0.30 13.55 14.74
C VAL A 272 -0.72 13.77 16.18
N HIS A 273 0.21 13.66 17.11
CA HIS A 273 -0.05 13.91 18.53
C HIS A 273 0.49 15.26 19.03
N ASN A 274 1.29 15.98 18.23
CA ASN A 274 1.88 17.26 18.62
C ASN A 274 2.06 18.21 17.41
N ARG A 275 2.41 19.48 17.70
CA ARG A 275 2.60 20.52 16.66
C ARG A 275 3.79 20.24 15.75
N ALA A 276 4.85 19.62 16.25
CA ALA A 276 6.04 19.30 15.46
C ALA A 276 5.71 18.26 14.36
N ALA A 277 5.01 17.18 14.73
CA ALA A 277 4.53 16.17 13.78
C ALA A 277 3.62 16.77 12.71
N LEU A 278 2.76 17.73 13.06
CA LEU A 278 1.94 18.45 12.08
C LEU A 278 2.79 19.26 11.10
N ALA A 279 3.82 19.96 11.60
CA ALA A 279 4.74 20.71 10.74
C ALA A 279 5.49 19.78 9.78
N THR A 280 5.98 18.63 10.25
CA THR A 280 6.61 17.61 9.42
C THR A 280 5.69 17.11 8.30
N LYS A 281 4.41 16.85 8.58
CA LYS A 281 3.43 16.47 7.54
C LYS A 281 3.22 17.58 6.51
N LYS A 282 3.17 18.85 6.93
CA LYS A 282 3.07 19.99 6.01
C LYS A 282 4.30 20.10 5.11
N GLU A 283 5.48 19.80 5.63
CA GLU A 283 6.71 19.76 4.83
C GLU A 283 6.71 18.61 3.80
N ILE A 284 6.16 17.44 4.15
CA ILE A 284 5.92 16.36 3.18
C ILE A 284 4.94 16.80 2.09
N VAL A 285 3.86 17.48 2.43
CA VAL A 285 2.89 18.00 1.44
C VAL A 285 3.59 18.92 0.44
N ALA A 286 4.38 19.88 0.93
CA ALA A 286 5.15 20.77 0.08
C ALA A 286 6.14 20.01 -0.82
N LEU A 287 6.84 19.02 -0.26
CA LEU A 287 7.77 18.17 -1.00
C LEU A 287 7.08 17.39 -2.12
N ILE A 288 5.92 16.78 -1.85
CA ILE A 288 5.16 16.00 -2.84
C ILE A 288 4.52 16.89 -3.91
N ASN A 289 4.09 18.11 -3.56
CA ASN A 289 3.63 19.09 -4.55
C ASN A 289 4.77 19.47 -5.51
N LEU A 290 5.98 19.73 -4.98
CA LEU A 290 7.18 19.99 -5.80
C LEU A 290 7.51 18.79 -6.70
N ARG A 291 7.47 17.56 -6.18
CA ARG A 291 7.68 16.36 -7.01
C ARG A 291 6.67 16.27 -8.16
N GLY A 292 5.43 16.69 -7.93
CA GLY A 292 4.42 16.78 -8.98
C GLY A 292 4.76 17.77 -10.09
N GLU A 293 5.27 18.94 -9.72
CA GLU A 293 5.74 19.95 -10.68
C GLU A 293 6.96 19.45 -11.49
N MET A 294 7.79 18.59 -10.88
CA MET A 294 8.93 17.94 -11.54
C MET A 294 8.55 16.76 -12.44
N GLY A 295 7.27 16.37 -12.49
CA GLY A 295 6.78 15.30 -13.35
C GLY A 295 6.99 13.88 -12.80
N ASP A 296 7.08 13.73 -11.47
CA ASP A 296 7.09 12.39 -10.86
C ASP A 296 5.78 11.62 -11.16
N PRO A 297 5.79 10.26 -11.11
CA PRO A 297 4.64 9.45 -11.47
C PRO A 297 3.39 9.79 -10.64
N ALA A 298 2.29 10.11 -11.34
CA ALA A 298 1.04 10.53 -10.72
C ALA A 298 0.48 9.49 -9.72
N HIS A 299 0.71 8.20 -9.92
CA HIS A 299 0.23 7.16 -9.01
C HIS A 299 0.93 7.20 -7.64
N MET A 300 2.25 7.45 -7.57
CA MET A 300 3.00 7.55 -6.30
C MET A 300 2.54 8.78 -5.52
N GLN A 301 2.45 9.90 -6.24
CA GLN A 301 1.87 11.16 -5.76
C GLN A 301 0.44 11.00 -5.21
N ALA A 302 -0.42 10.27 -5.93
CA ALA A 302 -1.79 10.03 -5.52
C ALA A 302 -1.88 9.04 -4.35
N ALA A 303 -0.95 8.09 -4.24
CA ALA A 303 -0.85 7.17 -3.11
C ALA A 303 -0.65 7.94 -1.80
N ILE A 304 0.26 8.91 -1.75
CA ILE A 304 0.46 9.75 -0.55
C ILE A 304 -0.82 10.49 -0.18
N ARG A 305 -1.47 11.12 -1.16
CA ARG A 305 -2.72 11.85 -0.95
C ARG A 305 -3.85 10.94 -0.45
N HIS A 306 -3.94 9.73 -1.01
CA HIS A 306 -4.93 8.73 -0.61
C HIS A 306 -4.70 8.26 0.83
N VAL A 307 -3.50 7.79 1.17
CA VAL A 307 -3.23 7.30 2.54
C VAL A 307 -3.29 8.41 3.57
N THR A 308 -2.95 9.65 3.20
CA THR A 308 -3.15 10.82 4.09
C THR A 308 -4.63 11.02 4.41
N ALA A 309 -5.50 10.93 3.40
CA ALA A 309 -6.93 11.13 3.58
C ALA A 309 -7.56 10.04 4.48
N ASP A 310 -7.07 8.81 4.38
CA ASP A 310 -7.54 7.68 5.20
C ASP A 310 -6.91 7.72 6.61
N ALA A 311 -5.63 8.11 6.73
CA ALA A 311 -4.94 8.25 8.00
C ALA A 311 -5.56 9.31 8.93
N ALA A 312 -6.28 10.29 8.38
CA ALA A 312 -7.05 11.26 9.17
C ALA A 312 -8.16 10.61 10.02
N TRP A 313 -8.51 9.35 9.76
CA TRP A 313 -9.52 8.58 10.48
C TRP A 313 -8.94 7.57 11.47
N VAL A 314 -7.62 7.58 11.68
CA VAL A 314 -6.99 6.66 12.64
C VAL A 314 -7.52 6.92 14.05
N LYS A 315 -7.99 5.86 14.72
CA LYS A 315 -8.77 5.96 15.96
C LYS A 315 -8.02 6.48 17.18
N SER A 316 -6.69 6.48 17.16
CA SER A 316 -5.88 7.09 18.21
C SER A 316 -5.83 8.62 18.16
N LEU A 317 -6.37 9.24 17.11
CA LEU A 317 -6.42 10.70 16.99
C LEU A 317 -7.51 11.29 17.91
N PRO A 318 -7.23 12.43 18.57
CA PRO A 318 -8.26 13.21 19.24
C PRO A 318 -9.41 13.56 18.27
N PRO A 319 -10.68 13.64 18.73
CA PRO A 319 -11.84 13.91 17.87
C PRO A 319 -11.68 15.15 16.97
N ASP A 320 -11.04 16.21 17.49
CA ASP A 320 -10.87 17.50 16.81
C ASP A 320 -9.60 17.57 15.93
N SER A 321 -8.80 16.50 15.86
CA SER A 321 -7.56 16.48 15.08
C SER A 321 -7.81 16.47 13.57
N ARG A 322 -9.00 16.05 13.14
CA ARG A 322 -9.37 15.93 11.72
C ARG A 322 -9.30 17.25 10.99
N ASP A 323 -9.81 18.32 11.60
CA ASP A 323 -9.84 19.66 11.01
C ASP A 323 -8.44 20.23 10.81
N ARG A 324 -7.46 19.72 11.57
CA ARG A 324 -6.04 20.11 11.47
C ARG A 324 -5.27 19.30 10.43
N LEU A 325 -5.84 18.20 9.94
CA LEU A 325 -5.25 17.31 8.93
C LEU A 325 -5.82 17.56 7.52
N VAL A 326 -6.22 18.82 7.27
CA VAL A 326 -6.57 19.31 5.93
C VAL A 326 -5.31 19.94 5.33
N PHE A 327 -4.84 19.37 4.23
CA PHE A 327 -3.63 19.81 3.53
C PHE A 327 -3.97 20.34 2.13
N GLU A 328 -3.24 21.36 1.71
CA GLU A 328 -3.35 21.95 0.38
C GLU A 328 -2.48 21.17 -0.62
N TRP A 329 -3.15 20.40 -1.47
CA TRP A 329 -2.51 19.60 -2.51
C TRP A 329 -2.64 20.28 -3.87
N SER A 330 -1.55 20.32 -4.63
CA SER A 330 -1.61 20.69 -6.05
C SER A 330 -2.46 19.67 -6.83
N ALA A 331 -3.03 20.11 -7.95
CA ALA A 331 -3.68 19.21 -8.88
C ALA A 331 -2.68 18.16 -9.37
N LEU A 332 -3.12 16.91 -9.48
CA LEU A 332 -2.33 15.87 -10.14
C LEU A 332 -2.24 16.26 -11.62
N VAL A 333 -1.02 16.49 -12.08
CA VAL A 333 -0.68 16.70 -13.50
C VAL A 333 -0.29 15.35 -14.10
#